data_AF-A0A7J4J228-F1
#
_entry.id   AF-A0A7J4J228-F1
#
_cell.length_a   1.000
_cell.length_b   1.000
_cell.length_c   1.000
_cell.angle_alpha   90.00
_cell.angle_beta   90.00
_cell.angle_gamma   90.00
#
_symmetry.space_group_name_H-M   'P 1'
#
loop_
_entity.id
_entity.type
_entity.pdbx_description
1 polymer ?
#
loop_
_entity_poly.entity_id
_entity_poly.type
_entity_poly.pdbx_seq_one_letter_code
_entity_poly.pdbx_strand_id
1 'polypeptide(L)'
;FDVKPDFNATDINGMQNLELGISQYGKILYTNKSILLVKMSAGEDDMLNLDADLNISQNKIALNQNSLPQLSQGATITLYNINLAKPQIKKGTVVCDACQIISYNKNTKVLVFTVPGF
;
A
#
# COMPACT_ATOMS: atom_id res chain seq x y z
N PHE A 1 -10.90 1.98 -4.36
CA PHE A 1 -10.07 0.78 -4.66
C PHE A 1 -10.89 -0.32 -5.33
N ASP A 2 -10.27 -1.13 -6.20
CA ASP A 2 -10.90 -2.34 -6.79
C ASP A 2 -10.27 -3.65 -6.26
N VAL A 3 -9.08 -3.59 -5.65
CA VAL A 3 -8.46 -4.68 -4.89
C VAL A 3 -8.54 -4.33 -3.40
N LYS A 4 -9.36 -5.05 -2.66
CA LYS A 4 -9.55 -4.93 -1.21
C LYS A 4 -10.23 -6.19 -0.67
N PRO A 5 -10.05 -6.56 0.60
CA PRO A 5 -10.80 -7.65 1.21
C PRO A 5 -12.29 -7.30 1.30
N ASP A 6 -13.13 -8.31 1.44
CA ASP A 6 -14.53 -8.11 1.77
C ASP A 6 -14.66 -7.70 3.24
N PHE A 7 -14.77 -6.39 3.48
CA PHE A 7 -14.89 -5.82 4.82
C PHE A 7 -16.17 -6.24 5.57
N ASN A 8 -17.19 -6.77 4.88
CA ASN A 8 -18.40 -7.28 5.53
C ASN A 8 -18.23 -8.71 6.04
N ALA A 9 -17.28 -9.45 5.46
CA ALA A 9 -17.06 -10.87 5.76
C ALA A 9 -15.74 -11.14 6.49
N THR A 10 -14.87 -10.13 6.63
CA THR A 10 -13.53 -10.26 7.21
C THR A 10 -13.44 -9.48 8.51
N ASP A 11 -12.82 -10.07 9.53
CA ASP A 11 -12.50 -9.35 10.76
C ASP A 11 -11.45 -8.26 10.45
N ILE A 12 -11.86 -7.00 10.63
CA ILE A 12 -11.05 -5.81 10.38
C ILE A 12 -10.20 -5.41 11.60
N ASN A 13 -10.32 -6.12 12.72
CA ASN A 13 -9.60 -5.90 13.98
C ASN A 13 -8.26 -6.64 14.03
N GLY A 14 -7.41 -6.45 13.03
CA GLY A 14 -6.03 -6.97 13.04
C GLY A 14 -5.76 -7.95 11.91
N MET A 15 -6.06 -7.54 10.68
CA MET A 15 -5.86 -8.38 9.50
C MET A 15 -4.39 -8.66 9.26
N GLN A 16 -4.01 -9.94 9.17
CA GLN A 16 -2.62 -10.39 9.00
C GLN A 16 -2.07 -10.31 7.57
N ASN A 17 -2.96 -10.33 6.58
CA ASN A 17 -2.62 -10.32 5.15
C ASN A 17 -3.52 -9.32 4.42
N LEU A 18 -3.25 -8.03 4.62
CA LEU A 18 -4.02 -6.96 3.98
C LEU A 18 -3.47 -6.65 2.60
N GLU A 19 -4.32 -6.77 1.58
CA GLU A 19 -4.03 -6.31 0.22
C GLU A 19 -4.96 -5.14 -0.15
N LEU A 20 -4.37 -4.02 -0.56
CA LEU A 20 -5.08 -2.82 -1.03
C LEU A 20 -4.52 -2.39 -2.39
N GLY A 21 -5.36 -2.17 -3.38
CA GLY A 21 -4.88 -1.89 -4.73
C GLY A 21 -5.89 -1.26 -5.67
N ILE A 22 -5.33 -0.79 -6.79
CA ILE A 22 -6.04 -0.42 -8.01
C ILE A 22 -5.44 -1.25 -9.14
N SER A 23 -6.20 -2.17 -9.72
CA SER A 23 -5.73 -3.17 -10.70
C SER A 23 -4.99 -2.56 -11.87
N GLN A 24 -5.32 -1.31 -12.23
CA GLN A 24 -4.67 -0.58 -13.32
C GLN A 24 -3.27 -0.05 -12.95
N TYR A 25 -3.02 0.29 -11.68
CA TYR A 25 -1.86 1.07 -11.26
C TYR A 25 -0.91 0.30 -10.33
N GLY A 26 -1.45 -0.48 -9.41
CA GLY A 26 -0.64 -1.20 -8.44
C GLY A 26 -1.39 -1.63 -7.19
N LYS A 27 -0.66 -2.26 -6.27
CA LYS A 27 -1.17 -2.72 -4.99
C LYS A 27 -0.11 -2.72 -3.89
N ILE A 28 -0.59 -2.74 -2.66
CA ILE A 28 0.17 -2.79 -1.42
C ILE A 28 -0.24 -4.07 -0.71
N LEU A 29 0.74 -4.86 -0.28
CA LEU A 29 0.54 -6.07 0.48
C LEU A 29 1.28 -5.96 1.82
N TYR A 30 0.52 -6.08 2.90
CA TYR A 30 1.02 -6.19 4.26
C TYR A 30 0.94 -7.66 4.69
N THR A 31 2.09 -8.34 4.77
CA THR A 31 2.18 -9.75 5.19
C THR A 31 2.66 -9.85 6.63
N ASN A 32 2.01 -10.70 7.44
CA ASN A 32 2.34 -10.93 8.85
C ASN A 32 2.33 -9.64 9.69
N LYS A 33 1.37 -8.73 9.42
CA LYS A 33 1.19 -7.47 10.14
C LYS A 33 -0.22 -7.43 10.69
N SER A 34 -0.41 -7.06 11.96
CA SER A 34 -1.75 -6.76 12.47
C SER A 34 -2.12 -5.34 12.09
N ILE A 35 -2.99 -5.19 11.09
CA ILE A 35 -3.51 -3.88 10.67
C ILE A 35 -4.95 -3.73 11.15
N LEU A 36 -5.19 -2.72 11.98
CA LEU A 36 -6.53 -2.32 12.41
C LEU A 36 -7.12 -1.38 11.36
N LEU A 37 -8.27 -1.74 10.77
CA LEU A 37 -8.97 -0.86 9.82
C LEU A 37 -10.15 -0.10 10.43
N VAL A 38 -10.11 0.08 11.74
CA VAL A 38 -11.04 0.88 12.51
C VAL A 38 -10.30 1.95 13.29
N LYS A 39 -10.95 3.09 13.52
CA LYS A 39 -10.53 4.10 14.49
C LYS A 39 -11.59 4.16 15.59
N MET A 40 -11.16 4.24 16.84
CA MET A 40 -12.09 4.48 17.94
C MET A 40 -12.33 5.98 18.06
N SER A 41 -13.57 6.41 17.90
CA SER A 41 -13.98 7.80 18.13
C SER A 41 -15.21 7.82 19.03
N ALA A 42 -15.13 8.56 20.13
CA ALA A 42 -16.23 8.71 21.10
C ALA A 42 -16.86 7.38 21.61
N GLY A 43 -16.10 6.28 21.62
CA GLY A 43 -16.58 4.97 22.07
C GLY A 43 -17.23 4.10 20.99
N GLU A 44 -17.21 4.56 19.73
CA GLU A 44 -17.66 3.80 18.56
C GLU A 44 -16.46 3.48 17.63
N ASP A 45 -16.53 2.33 16.98
CA ASP A 45 -15.56 1.91 15.96
C ASP A 45 -16.00 2.44 14.59
N ASP A 46 -15.28 3.44 14.09
CA ASP A 46 -15.45 3.97 12.75
C ASP A 46 -14.51 3.25 11.78
N MET A 47 -15.03 2.80 10.64
CA MET A 47 -14.19 2.29 9.56
C MET A 47 -13.30 3.41 9.00
N LEU A 48 -12.04 3.09 8.74
CA LEU A 48 -11.13 4.05 8.12
C LEU A 48 -11.58 4.41 6.69
N ASN A 49 -11.52 5.70 6.37
CA ASN A 49 -11.73 6.15 5.01
C ASN A 49 -10.45 6.01 4.19
N LEU A 50 -10.24 4.83 3.60
CA LEU A 50 -9.07 4.56 2.79
C LEU A 50 -9.02 5.41 1.51
N ASP A 51 -10.16 5.70 0.87
CA ASP A 51 -10.18 6.40 -0.42
C ASP A 51 -9.81 7.90 -0.27
N ALA A 52 -9.98 8.48 0.92
CA ALA A 52 -9.60 9.87 1.19
C ALA A 52 -8.09 10.06 1.43
N ASP A 53 -7.44 9.06 2.03
CA ASP A 53 -6.09 9.20 2.60
C ASP A 53 -5.05 8.26 1.99
N LEU A 54 -5.46 7.32 1.13
CA LEU A 54 -4.58 6.48 0.32
C LEU A 54 -4.90 6.66 -1.17
N ASN A 55 -3.90 7.04 -1.96
CA ASN A 55 -4.01 7.15 -3.41
C ASN A 55 -2.97 6.26 -4.10
N ILE A 56 -3.43 5.44 -5.04
CA ILE A 56 -2.58 4.65 -5.92
C ILE A 56 -2.81 5.17 -7.34
N SER A 57 -1.76 5.67 -7.96
CA SER A 57 -1.80 6.21 -9.33
C SER A 57 -0.58 5.73 -10.10
N GLN A 58 -0.50 6.10 -11.38
CA GLN A 58 0.59 5.63 -12.24
C GLN A 58 1.95 5.97 -11.62
N ASN A 59 2.73 4.92 -11.32
CA ASN A 59 4.07 5.02 -10.74
C ASN A 59 4.13 5.76 -9.39
N LYS A 60 3.03 5.82 -8.63
CA LYS A 60 2.98 6.55 -7.36
C LYS A 60 1.99 5.95 -6.38
N ILE A 61 2.40 5.88 -5.12
CA ILE A 61 1.52 5.66 -3.98
C ILE A 61 1.68 6.84 -3.02
N ALA A 62 0.56 7.41 -2.60
CA ALA A 62 0.53 8.50 -1.64
C ALA A 62 -0.34 8.08 -0.44
N LEU A 63 0.23 8.15 0.76
CA LEU A 63 -0.46 7.84 2.01
C LEU A 63 -0.38 9.06 2.94
N ASN A 64 -1.52 9.49 3.46
CA ASN A 64 -1.57 10.47 4.54
C ASN A 64 -1.39 9.77 5.89
N GLN A 65 -0.16 9.77 6.40
CA GLN A 65 0.20 9.05 7.63
C GLN A 65 -0.41 9.66 8.89
N ASN A 66 -0.83 10.91 8.85
CA ASN A 66 -1.51 11.54 9.99
C ASN A 66 -2.92 10.98 10.16
N SER A 67 -3.60 10.68 9.04
CA SER A 67 -4.94 10.09 9.05
C SER A 67 -4.92 8.56 9.15
N LEU A 68 -3.91 7.91 8.54
CA LEU A 68 -3.78 6.45 8.46
C LEU A 68 -2.42 5.94 9.00
N PRO A 69 -2.04 6.24 10.26
CA PRO A 69 -0.74 5.87 10.81
C PRO A 69 -0.49 4.35 10.81
N GLN A 70 -1.54 3.56 11.03
CA GLN A 70 -1.53 2.09 10.98
C GLN A 70 -1.06 1.52 9.63
N LEU A 71 -1.21 2.26 8.53
CA LEU A 71 -0.74 1.84 7.20
C LEU A 71 0.69 2.29 6.91
N SER A 72 1.30 3.13 7.76
CA SER A 72 2.69 3.57 7.65
C SER A 72 3.68 2.51 8.15
N GLN A 73 3.45 1.27 7.74
CA GLN A 73 4.27 0.10 8.09
C GLN A 73 4.94 -0.47 6.85
N GLY A 74 5.98 -1.29 7.07
CA GLY A 74 6.66 -1.97 5.99
C GLY A 74 5.74 -2.90 5.21
N ALA A 75 5.83 -2.85 3.89
CA ALA A 75 4.93 -3.51 2.97
C ALA A 75 5.65 -3.91 1.67
N THR A 76 5.03 -4.82 0.93
CA THR A 76 5.42 -5.13 -0.46
C THR A 76 4.53 -4.36 -1.41
N ILE A 77 5.13 -3.59 -2.31
CA ILE A 77 4.43 -2.80 -3.32
C ILE A 77 4.62 -3.47 -4.68
N THR A 78 3.53 -3.59 -5.42
CA THR A 78 3.54 -3.95 -6.85
C THR A 78 3.02 -2.77 -7.64
N LEU A 79 3.77 -2.29 -8.63
CA LEU A 79 3.33 -1.28 -9.57
C LEU A 79 3.24 -1.88 -10.98
N TYR A 80 2.18 -1.50 -11.69
CA TYR A 80 1.90 -1.97 -13.05
C TYR A 80 2.23 -0.88 -14.08
N ASN A 81 2.38 -1.31 -15.33
CA ASN A 81 2.64 -0.42 -16.47
C ASN A 81 3.92 0.43 -16.31
N ILE A 82 4.93 -0.08 -15.62
CA ILE A 82 6.21 0.60 -15.44
C ILE A 82 7.08 0.42 -16.68
N ASN A 83 7.44 1.53 -17.32
CA ASN A 83 8.29 1.58 -18.51
C ASN A 83 9.59 2.35 -18.24
N LEU A 84 10.42 1.80 -17.35
CA LEU A 84 11.70 2.39 -16.96
C LEU A 84 12.86 1.49 -17.40
N ALA A 85 13.96 2.07 -17.88
CA ALA A 85 15.15 1.30 -18.24
C ALA A 85 15.83 0.70 -17.00
N LYS A 86 15.89 1.48 -15.92
CA LYS A 86 16.41 1.15 -14.60
C LYS A 86 15.51 1.81 -13.54
N PRO A 87 14.55 1.09 -12.94
CA PRO A 87 13.67 1.67 -11.94
C PRO A 87 14.46 2.05 -10.67
N GLN A 88 14.10 3.18 -10.08
CA GLN A 88 14.64 3.65 -8.81
C GLN A 88 13.47 4.07 -7.92
N ILE A 89 13.44 3.57 -6.69
CA ILE A 89 12.38 3.88 -5.73
C ILE A 89 12.72 5.20 -5.04
N LYS A 90 11.73 6.09 -4.95
CA LYS A 90 11.83 7.38 -4.25
C LYS A 90 10.74 7.50 -3.21
N LYS A 91 11.09 8.12 -2.08
CA LYS A 91 10.14 8.58 -1.05
C LYS A 91 10.07 10.10 -1.12
N GLY A 92 8.95 10.61 -1.64
CA GLY A 92 8.84 12.01 -2.02
C GLY A 92 9.83 12.34 -3.14
N THR A 93 10.79 13.22 -2.86
CA THR A 93 11.82 13.64 -3.84
C THR A 93 13.16 12.91 -3.66
N VAL A 94 13.34 12.17 -2.56
CA VAL A 94 14.62 11.54 -2.17
C VAL A 94 14.61 10.07 -2.55
N VAL A 95 15.79 9.55 -2.91
CA VAL A 95 15.99 8.11 -3.16
C VAL A 95 15.71 7.33 -1.88
N CYS A 96 14.95 6.24 -1.97
CA CYS A 96 14.69 5.39 -0.83
C CYS A 96 15.76 4.30 -0.75
N ASP A 97 16.84 4.55 0.00
CA ASP A 97 17.95 3.58 0.14
C ASP A 97 17.57 2.33 0.94
N ALA A 98 16.56 2.44 1.80
CA ALA A 98 16.02 1.32 2.57
C ALA A 98 14.96 0.51 1.79
N CYS A 99 14.56 0.96 0.60
CA CYS A 99 13.62 0.22 -0.26
C CYS A 99 14.39 -0.81 -1.09
N GLN A 100 13.84 -2.01 -1.25
CA GLN A 100 14.50 -3.09 -1.99
C GLN A 100 13.64 -3.55 -3.16
N ILE A 101 14.16 -3.43 -4.38
CA ILE A 101 13.50 -4.00 -5.56
C ILE A 101 13.65 -5.52 -5.50
N ILE A 102 12.52 -6.22 -5.38
CA ILE A 102 12.44 -7.68 -5.42
C ILE A 102 12.53 -8.16 -6.87
N SER A 103 11.76 -7.55 -7.76
CA SER A 103 11.78 -7.89 -9.18
C SER A 103 11.29 -6.75 -10.07
N TYR A 104 11.77 -6.72 -11.31
CA TYR A 104 11.23 -5.87 -12.36
C TYR A 104 11.26 -6.62 -13.69
N ASN A 105 10.08 -6.82 -14.28
CA ASN A 105 9.95 -7.47 -15.58
C ASN A 105 9.55 -6.42 -16.63
N LYS A 106 10.47 -6.11 -17.55
CA LYS A 106 10.26 -5.12 -18.63
C LYS A 106 9.19 -5.55 -19.63
N ASN A 107 8.99 -6.85 -19.82
CA ASN A 107 8.01 -7.37 -20.78
C ASN A 107 6.59 -7.25 -20.22
N THR A 108 6.39 -7.64 -18.97
CA THR A 108 5.08 -7.50 -18.29
C THR A 108 4.86 -6.12 -17.68
N LYS A 109 5.92 -5.28 -17.63
CA LYS A 109 5.91 -3.93 -17.05
C LYS A 109 5.50 -3.92 -15.58
N VAL A 110 5.88 -4.96 -14.84
CA VAL A 110 5.56 -5.12 -13.42
C VAL A 110 6.83 -4.91 -12.58
N LEU A 111 6.74 -4.00 -11.61
CA LEU A 111 7.79 -3.71 -10.63
C LEU A 111 7.30 -4.11 -9.24
N VAL A 112 8.08 -4.94 -8.54
CA VAL A 112 7.80 -5.38 -7.17
C VAL A 112 8.96 -4.96 -6.26
N PHE A 113 8.65 -4.30 -5.15
CA PHE A 113 9.66 -3.84 -4.18
C PHE A 113 9.10 -3.79 -2.76
N THR A 114 9.98 -3.81 -1.77
CA THR A 114 9.62 -3.59 -0.37
C THR A 114 9.91 -2.16 0.06
N VAL A 115 9.11 -1.68 1.01
CA VAL A 115 9.36 -0.44 1.73
C VAL A 115 9.40 -0.73 3.23
N PRO A 116 10.25 -0.03 4.02
CA PRO A 116 10.23 -0.16 5.48
C PRO A 116 9.02 0.57 6.11
N GLY A 117 8.43 1.51 5.38
CA GLY A 117 7.30 2.35 5.76
C GLY A 117 7.07 3.43 4.70
N PHE A 118 5.94 4.13 4.79
CA PHE A 118 5.57 5.19 3.85
C PHE A 118 6.24 6.51 4.18
#